data_AF-A0AAE0A2D2-F1
#
_entry.id   AF-A0AAE0A2D2-F1
#
_cell.length_a   1.000
_cell.length_b   1.000
_cell.length_c   1.000
_cell.angle_alpha   90.00
_cell.angle_beta   90.00
_cell.angle_gamma   90.00
#
_symmetry.space_group_name_H-M   'P 1'
#
loop_
_entity.id
_entity.type
_entity.pdbx_description
1 polymer ?
#
loop_
_entity_poly.entity_id
_entity_poly.type
_entity_poly.pdbx_seq_one_letter_code
_entity_poly.pdbx_strand_id
1 'polypeptide(L)'
;MENRKTRSREELEEEVNLAAAAITLNVRLRSSDMPVYMQQRALRLTRSLLDSSSSPKTTSRPNPTHIARAIKKEFDLLYGPAWHCVVGTGFGSFVTHSPGGFIYFSLDDSLSVLLFKTEVQLVTEPNT
;
A
#
# COMPACT_ATOMS: atom_id res chain seq x y z
N MET A 1 20.45 17.05 -20.48
CA MET A 1 19.96 18.22 -19.71
C MET A 1 18.61 17.85 -19.15
N GLU A 2 18.60 17.28 -17.94
CA GLU A 2 17.38 16.82 -17.28
C GLU A 2 16.62 18.02 -16.71
N ASN A 3 15.40 18.21 -17.20
CA ASN A 3 14.45 19.19 -16.68
C ASN A 3 14.12 18.83 -15.22
N ARG A 4 14.81 19.46 -14.27
CA ARG A 4 14.34 19.51 -12.87
C ARG A 4 13.04 20.31 -12.86
N LYS A 5 11.92 19.60 -13.01
CA LYS A 5 10.58 20.11 -12.70
C LYS A 5 10.64 20.72 -11.30
N THR A 6 10.44 22.03 -11.19
CA THR A 6 10.30 22.74 -9.93
C THR A 6 9.06 22.17 -9.24
N ARG A 7 9.26 21.40 -8.18
CA ARG A 7 8.18 20.75 -7.41
C ARG A 7 7.28 21.84 -6.82
N SER A 8 5.96 21.69 -6.92
CA SER A 8 5.03 22.73 -6.46
C SER A 8 5.05 22.81 -4.93
N ARG A 9 4.65 23.97 -4.38
CA ARG A 9 4.54 24.15 -2.93
C ARG A 9 3.53 23.16 -2.32
N GLU A 10 2.44 22.91 -3.02
CA GLU A 10 1.38 21.97 -2.60
C GLU A 10 1.90 20.53 -2.55
N GLU A 11 2.64 20.10 -3.58
CA GLU A 11 3.26 18.76 -3.61
C GLU A 11 4.24 18.57 -2.44
N LEU A 12 5.02 19.60 -2.11
CA LEU A 12 5.92 19.58 -0.95
C LEU A 12 5.16 19.49 0.37
N GLU A 13 4.06 20.24 0.51
CA GLU A 13 3.21 20.19 1.70
C GLU A 13 2.55 18.80 1.86
N GLU A 14 2.11 18.18 0.76
CA GLU A 14 1.58 16.81 0.76
C GLU A 14 2.64 15.78 1.17
N GLU A 15 3.86 15.87 0.64
CA GLU A 15 4.98 15.00 1.02
C GLU A 15 5.33 15.13 2.51
N VAL A 16 5.35 16.36 3.04
CA VAL A 16 5.57 16.61 4.47
C VAL A 16 4.45 16.00 5.31
N ASN A 17 3.20 16.17 4.90
CA ASN A 17 2.05 15.57 5.58
C ASN A 17 2.09 14.04 5.56
N LEU A 18 2.52 13.45 4.44
CA LEU A 18 2.73 12.00 4.34
C LEU A 18 3.84 11.53 5.28
N ALA A 19 4.98 12.23 5.32
CA ALA A 19 6.07 11.89 6.23
C ALA A 19 5.63 11.97 7.70
N ALA A 20 4.91 13.03 8.08
CA ALA A 20 4.34 13.18 9.42
C ALA A 20 3.37 12.04 9.76
N ALA A 21 2.50 11.65 8.81
CA ALA A 21 1.58 10.53 8.98
C ALA A 21 2.34 9.20 9.14
N ALA A 22 3.39 8.95 8.34
CA ALA A 22 4.19 7.74 8.44
C ALA A 22 4.88 7.63 9.81
N ILE A 23 5.45 8.72 10.32
CA ILE A 23 6.05 8.78 11.65
C ILE A 23 4.99 8.49 12.72
N THR A 24 3.84 9.16 12.65
CA THR A 24 2.75 9.01 13.63
C THR A 24 2.20 7.59 13.69
N LEU A 25 2.13 6.90 12.55
CA LEU A 25 1.60 5.54 12.43
C LEU A 25 2.66 4.46 12.67
N ASN A 26 3.89 4.84 13.01
CA ASN A 26 5.06 3.96 13.13
C ASN A 26 5.32 3.14 11.85
N VAL A 27 5.20 3.82 10.71
CA VAL A 27 5.42 3.27 9.37
C VAL A 27 6.76 3.75 8.83
N ARG A 28 7.52 2.81 8.28
CA ARG A 28 8.68 3.10 7.44
C ARG A 28 8.32 2.83 5.99
N LEU A 29 8.08 3.90 5.23
CA LEU A 29 7.91 3.83 3.78
C LEU A 29 9.24 3.39 3.14
N ARG A 30 9.19 2.41 2.24
CA ARG A 30 10.38 1.87 1.56
C ARG A 30 10.46 2.36 0.13
N SER A 31 9.39 2.14 -0.65
CA SER A 31 9.31 2.57 -2.05
C SER A 31 7.85 2.72 -2.46
N SER A 32 7.54 3.68 -3.32
CA SER A 32 6.21 3.86 -3.88
C SER A 32 6.26 4.70 -5.15
N ASP A 33 5.38 4.42 -6.09
CA ASP A 33 5.08 5.30 -7.22
C ASP A 33 3.64 5.87 -7.17
N MET A 34 2.85 5.49 -6.15
CA MET A 34 1.48 5.97 -5.95
C MET A 34 1.44 7.46 -5.59
N PRO A 35 0.36 8.18 -5.94
CA PRO A 35 0.12 9.54 -5.45
C PRO A 35 -0.06 9.57 -3.92
N VAL A 36 0.28 10.71 -3.29
CA VAL A 36 0.35 10.85 -1.83
C VAL A 36 -0.95 10.42 -1.13
N TYR A 37 -2.11 10.79 -1.66
CA TYR A 37 -3.39 10.44 -1.06
C TYR A 37 -3.62 8.91 -0.99
N MET A 38 -3.17 8.15 -2.00
CA MET A 38 -3.24 6.69 -2.00
C MET A 38 -2.29 6.08 -0.98
N GLN A 39 -1.07 6.63 -0.89
CA GLN A 39 -0.10 6.20 0.11
C GLN A 39 -0.67 6.39 1.52
N GLN A 40 -1.18 7.58 1.83
CA GLN A 40 -1.81 7.88 3.11
C GLN A 40 -2.97 6.92 3.43
N ARG A 41 -3.79 6.57 2.42
CA ARG A 41 -4.88 5.61 2.59
C ARG A 41 -4.36 4.22 2.95
N ALA A 42 -3.35 3.72 2.23
CA ALA A 42 -2.72 2.43 2.52
C ALA A 42 -2.14 2.37 3.94
N LEU A 43 -1.46 3.45 4.38
CA LEU A 43 -0.84 3.51 5.70
C LEU A 43 -1.91 3.50 6.82
N ARG A 44 -2.92 4.37 6.70
CA ARG A 44 -4.00 4.49 7.70
C ARG A 44 -4.84 3.23 7.79
N LEU A 45 -5.18 2.64 6.64
CA LEU A 45 -5.95 1.40 6.58
C LEU A 45 -5.22 0.27 7.29
N THR A 46 -3.94 0.08 6.98
CA THR A 46 -3.14 -0.98 7.61
C THR A 46 -3.05 -0.80 9.12
N ARG A 47 -2.79 0.42 9.61
CA ARG A 47 -2.75 0.70 11.05
C ARG A 47 -4.09 0.38 11.71
N SER A 48 -5.20 0.85 11.14
CA SER A 48 -6.54 0.59 11.67
C SER A 48 -6.85 -0.91 11.77
N LEU A 49 -6.41 -1.72 10.81
CA LEU A 49 -6.60 -3.17 10.83
C LEU A 49 -5.77 -3.86 11.92
N LEU A 50 -4.56 -3.38 12.18
CA LEU A 50 -3.71 -3.89 13.28
C LEU A 50 -4.29 -3.56 14.64
N ASP A 51 -4.74 -2.32 14.83
CA ASP A 51 -5.35 -1.89 16.09
C ASP A 51 -6.66 -2.65 16.36
N SER A 52 -7.47 -2.89 15.33
CA SER A 52 -8.73 -3.65 15.45
C SER A 52 -8.52 -5.13 15.77
N SER A 53 -7.39 -5.71 15.37
CA SER A 53 -7.06 -7.11 15.65
C SER A 53 -6.46 -7.31 17.05
N SER A 54 -6.10 -6.23 17.75
CA SER A 54 -5.40 -6.25 19.04
C SER A 54 -6.39 -6.12 20.21
N SER A 55 -7.45 -6.94 20.22
CA SER A 55 -8.39 -6.95 21.34
C SER A 55 -7.72 -7.53 22.60
N PRO A 56 -7.85 -6.90 23.79
CA PRO A 56 -7.15 -7.29 25.02
C PRO A 56 -7.51 -8.69 25.54
N LYS A 57 -8.46 -9.40 24.91
CA LYS A 57 -8.92 -10.73 25.31
C LYS A 57 -8.29 -11.89 24.52
N THR A 58 -7.54 -11.61 23.45
CA THR A 58 -6.85 -12.65 22.69
C THR A 58 -5.42 -12.20 22.38
N THR A 59 -4.43 -12.91 22.93
CA THR A 59 -2.99 -12.73 22.64
C THR A 59 -2.62 -13.18 21.22
N SER A 60 -3.58 -13.18 20.30
CA SER A 60 -3.40 -13.69 18.93
C SER A 60 -2.82 -12.58 18.07
N ARG A 61 -1.62 -12.80 17.55
CA ARG A 61 -1.03 -11.92 16.53
C ARG A 61 -2.04 -11.70 15.39
N PRO A 62 -2.09 -10.49 14.81
CA PRO A 62 -2.98 -10.21 13.69
C PRO A 62 -2.65 -11.14 12.51
N ASN A 63 -3.68 -11.76 11.93
CA ASN A 63 -3.52 -12.69 10.82
C ASN A 63 -3.11 -11.91 9.55
N PRO A 64 -1.88 -12.09 9.02
CA PRO A 64 -1.41 -11.33 7.84
C PRO A 64 -2.32 -11.49 6.62
N THR A 65 -2.90 -12.67 6.42
CA THR A 65 -3.82 -12.95 5.32
C THR A 65 -5.11 -12.14 5.41
N HIS A 66 -5.61 -11.87 6.63
CA HIS A 66 -6.79 -11.02 6.83
C HIS A 66 -6.50 -9.57 6.49
N ILE A 67 -5.33 -9.06 6.89
CA ILE A 67 -4.87 -7.71 6.54
C ILE A 67 -4.74 -7.58 5.02
N ALA A 68 -4.00 -8.49 4.39
CA ALA A 68 -3.78 -8.48 2.95
C ALA A 68 -5.09 -8.46 2.16
N ARG A 69 -6.04 -9.32 2.54
CA ARG A 69 -7.37 -9.40 1.93
C ARG A 69 -8.17 -8.11 2.11
N ALA A 70 -8.15 -7.51 3.29
CA ALA A 70 -8.87 -6.27 3.57
C ALA A 70 -8.32 -5.10 2.74
N ILE A 71 -6.99 -4.94 2.71
CA ILE A 71 -6.31 -3.90 1.91
C ILE A 71 -6.64 -4.08 0.43
N LYS A 72 -6.44 -5.29 -0.11
CA LYS A 72 -6.76 -5.60 -1.51
C LYS A 72 -8.21 -5.25 -1.86
N LYS A 73 -9.17 -5.71 -1.03
CA LYS A 73 -10.59 -5.48 -1.27
C LYS A 73 -10.94 -3.99 -1.31
N GLU A 74 -10.36 -3.20 -0.41
CA GLU A 74 -10.61 -1.77 -0.38
C GLU A 74 -10.03 -1.05 -1.60
N PHE A 75 -8.81 -1.41 -2.00
CA PHE A 75 -8.17 -0.80 -3.17
C PHE A 75 -8.84 -1.21 -4.49
N ASP A 76 -9.29 -2.46 -4.63
CA ASP A 76 -10.13 -2.89 -5.76
C ASP A 76 -11.42 -2.06 -5.84
N LEU A 77 -12.06 -1.79 -4.69
CA LEU A 77 -13.31 -1.03 -4.63
C LEU A 77 -13.11 0.45 -4.99
N LEU A 78 -12.05 1.07 -4.47
CA LEU A 78 -11.82 2.51 -4.63
C LEU A 78 -11.13 2.88 -5.95
N TYR A 79 -10.25 2.01 -6.45
CA TYR A 79 -9.33 2.34 -7.54
C TYR A 79 -9.40 1.37 -8.72
N GLY A 80 -10.38 0.48 -8.70
CA GLY A 80 -10.64 -0.54 -9.71
C GLY A 80 -9.65 -1.71 -9.66
N PRO A 81 -10.10 -2.92 -10.04
CA PRO A 81 -9.24 -4.10 -10.08
C PRO A 81 -8.13 -3.98 -11.15
N ALA A 82 -7.08 -4.81 -11.12
CA ALA A 82 -6.81 -5.85 -10.13
C ALA A 82 -5.63 -5.48 -9.22
N TRP A 83 -5.92 -5.32 -7.93
CA TRP A 83 -4.91 -5.14 -6.89
C TRP A 83 -4.45 -6.46 -6.31
N HIS A 84 -3.20 -6.49 -5.88
CA HIS A 84 -2.57 -7.60 -5.17
C HIS A 84 -1.92 -7.07 -3.90
N CYS A 85 -2.03 -7.83 -2.81
CA CYS A 85 -1.43 -7.45 -1.54
C CYS A 85 -0.73 -8.64 -0.90
N VAL A 86 0.51 -8.42 -0.47
CA VAL A 86 1.35 -9.37 0.26
C VAL A 86 1.69 -8.76 1.60
N VAL A 87 1.47 -9.50 2.67
CA VAL A 87 1.75 -9.08 4.05
C VAL A 87 2.49 -10.19 4.77
N GLY A 88 3.60 -9.87 5.44
CA GLY A 88 4.40 -10.85 6.17
C GLY A 88 5.57 -10.22 6.91
N THR A 89 6.28 -11.00 7.72
CA THR A 89 7.42 -10.49 8.50
C THR A 89 8.70 -10.30 7.69
N GLY A 90 8.75 -10.89 6.50
CA GLY A 90 9.82 -10.73 5.53
C GLY A 90 9.50 -11.50 4.26
N PHE A 91 9.81 -10.92 3.10
CA PHE A 91 9.67 -11.56 1.80
C PHE A 91 10.60 -10.88 0.78
N GLY A 92 10.95 -11.61 -0.27
CA GLY A 92 11.52 -11.05 -1.50
C GLY A 92 10.45 -10.97 -2.58
N SER A 93 10.48 -9.92 -3.40
CA SER A 93 9.53 -9.74 -4.49
C SER A 93 10.21 -9.15 -5.72
N PHE A 94 9.90 -9.68 -6.90
CA PHE A 94 10.24 -9.09 -8.19
C PHE A 94 8.96 -9.13 -9.04
N VAL A 95 8.26 -8.01 -9.12
CA VAL A 95 6.93 -7.93 -9.73
C VAL A 95 6.89 -6.87 -10.81
N THR A 96 6.08 -7.12 -11.83
CA THR A 96 5.68 -6.10 -12.80
C THR A 96 4.34 -5.54 -12.37
N HIS A 97 4.22 -4.22 -12.30
CA HIS A 97 3.01 -3.53 -11.87
C HIS A 97 2.67 -2.38 -12.81
N SER A 98 1.41 -1.96 -12.79
CA SER A 98 0.96 -0.74 -13.47
C SER A 98 1.60 0.50 -12.83
N PRO A 99 1.98 1.54 -13.62
CA PRO A 99 2.49 2.79 -13.06
C PRO A 99 1.51 3.47 -12.12
N GLY A 100 2.02 4.08 -11.05
CA GLY A 100 1.22 4.81 -10.07
C GLY A 100 0.41 3.92 -9.13
N GLY A 101 0.67 2.61 -9.17
CA GLY A 101 -0.11 1.58 -8.50
C GLY A 101 0.71 0.74 -7.54
N PHE A 102 1.88 1.18 -7.07
CA PHE A 102 2.79 0.40 -6.22
C PHE A 102 3.20 1.13 -4.93
N ILE A 103 3.17 0.38 -3.82
CA ILE A 103 3.72 0.81 -2.53
C ILE A 103 4.27 -0.39 -1.75
N TYR A 104 5.44 -0.17 -1.14
CA TYR A 104 6.09 -1.07 -0.21
C TYR A 104 6.49 -0.32 1.06
N PHE A 105 6.05 -0.82 2.21
CA PHE A 105 6.33 -0.22 3.52
C PHE A 105 6.36 -1.28 4.61
N SER A 106 6.91 -0.91 5.77
CA SER A 106 6.93 -1.75 6.97
C SER A 106 6.33 -1.01 8.17
N LEU A 107 5.61 -1.71 9.04
CA LEU A 107 5.06 -1.23 10.30
C LEU A 107 5.70 -1.95 11.48
N ASP A 108 5.92 -1.23 12.57
CA ASP A 108 6.44 -1.77 13.84
C ASP A 108 7.69 -2.65 13.64
N ASP A 109 8.52 -2.29 12.65
CA ASP A 109 9.72 -2.96 12.14
C ASP A 109 9.62 -4.46 11.79
N SER A 110 8.44 -5.06 11.96
CA SER A 110 8.24 -6.52 11.90
C SER A 110 7.17 -6.95 10.91
N LEU A 111 6.34 -6.03 10.39
CA LEU A 111 5.32 -6.35 9.41
C LEU A 111 5.57 -5.55 8.13
N SER A 112 5.86 -6.26 7.04
CA SER A 112 6.05 -5.70 5.70
C SER A 112 4.77 -5.85 4.88
N VAL A 113 4.41 -4.80 4.14
CA VAL A 113 3.25 -4.74 3.26
C VAL A 113 3.70 -4.30 1.87
N LEU A 114 3.41 -5.14 0.88
CA LEU A 114 3.56 -4.85 -0.53
C LEU A 114 2.18 -4.83 -1.16
N LEU A 115 1.81 -3.72 -1.78
CA LEU A 115 0.52 -3.52 -2.46
C LEU A 115 0.80 -3.00 -3.87
N PHE A 116 0.30 -3.70 -4.88
CA PHE A 116 0.52 -3.31 -6.27
C PHE A 116 -0.68 -3.60 -7.18
N LYS A 117 -0.88 -2.76 -8.20
CA LYS A 117 -1.89 -2.95 -9.25
C LYS A 117 -1.28 -3.62 -10.47
N THR A 118 -2.05 -4.49 -11.13
CA THR A 118 -1.69 -5.08 -12.42
C THR A 118 -2.70 -4.70 -13.49
N GLU A 119 -2.25 -4.60 -14.74
CA GLU A 119 -3.16 -4.52 -15.89
C GLU A 119 -3.82 -5.86 -16.13
N VAL A 120 -5.14 -5.83 -16.36
CA VAL A 120 -5.91 -7.02 -16.74
C VAL A 120 -6.50 -6.76 -18.11
N GLN A 121 -6.04 -7.50 -19.11
CA GLN A 121 -6.74 -7.58 -20.39
C GLN A 121 -7.76 -8.71 -20.28
N LEU A 122 -9.05 -8.34 -20.32
CA LEU A 122 -10.11 -9.34 -20.42
C LEU A 122 -10.08 -9.93 -21.83
N VAL A 123 -9.82 -11.23 -21.93
CA VAL A 123 -9.96 -11.94 -23.20
C VAL A 123 -11.45 -12.10 -23.46
N THR A 124 -12.01 -11.26 -24.33
CA THR A 124 -13.46 -11.23 -24.60
C THR A 124 -13.92 -12.18 -25.71
N GLU A 125 -13.04 -12.91 -26.39
CA GLU A 125 -13.44 -13.88 -27.43
C GLU A 125 -12.45 -15.07 -27.45
N PRO A 126 -12.91 -16.33 -27.48
CA PRO A 126 -12.07 -17.43 -27.95
C PRO A 126 -11.87 -17.23 -29.46
N ASN A 127 -10.62 -17.13 -29.92
CA ASN A 127 -10.31 -17.19 -31.34
C ASN A 127 -11.01 -18.41 -31.93
N THR A 128 -11.92 -18.16 -32.87
CA THR A 128 -12.70 -19.18 -33.58
C THR A 128 -11.79 -20.14 -34.34
#